data_AF-A0A3L6NHZ6-F1
#
_entry.id   AF-A0A3L6NHZ6-F1
#
_cell.length_a   1.000
_cell.length_b   1.000
_cell.length_c   1.000
_cell.angle_alpha   90.00
_cell.angle_beta   90.00
_cell.angle_gamma   90.00
#
_symmetry.space_group_name_H-M   'P 1'
#
loop_
_entity.id
_entity.type
_entity.pdbx_description
1 polymer ?
#
loop_
_entity_poly.entity_id
_entity_poly.type
_entity_poly.pdbx_seq_one_letter_code
_entity_poly.pdbx_strand_id
1 'polypeptide(L)'
;MSDRLEHKIAKHFDETTAKVSITEICLTYLLELDQSLLVGEIIKSFWLAGYCARYWMSYAAAVESSDTVRGLTLKFFSIKGCYPTWLQLWNPDSLSPSVELVPPKTASALYYASLGGLFYSVQTLLDRGAIVNAKGGYYGNALQAASAEGHKETVKMLLDRGADINAKGGHYSNAL
;
A
#
# COMPACT_ATOMS: atom_id res chain seq x y z
N MET A 1 24.66 22.26 -22.02
CA MET A 1 24.46 20.87 -21.52
C MET A 1 23.54 20.99 -20.31
N SER A 2 22.24 20.70 -20.35
CA SER A 2 21.45 19.85 -21.24
C SER A 2 20.02 20.41 -21.40
N ASP A 3 19.81 21.26 -22.41
CA ASP A 3 18.49 21.64 -22.94
C ASP A 3 17.90 20.51 -23.81
N ARG A 4 17.77 19.30 -23.25
CA ARG A 4 17.31 18.09 -23.96
C ARG A 4 15.95 17.56 -23.51
N LEU A 5 15.03 18.43 -23.12
CA LEU A 5 13.61 18.07 -23.18
C LEU A 5 12.90 19.05 -24.11
N GLU A 6 12.69 18.60 -25.34
CA GLU A 6 11.85 19.30 -26.30
C GLU A 6 10.48 19.57 -25.67
N HIS A 7 10.05 20.82 -25.73
CA HIS A 7 8.74 21.32 -25.28
C HIS A 7 7.53 20.57 -25.88
N LYS A 8 7.76 19.68 -26.87
CA LYS A 8 6.79 18.74 -27.43
C LYS A 8 6.57 17.49 -26.57
N ILE A 9 7.59 16.98 -25.87
CA ILE A 9 7.47 15.81 -24.99
C ILE A 9 6.70 16.19 -23.71
N ALA A 10 6.94 17.40 -23.18
CA ALA A 10 6.28 17.92 -21.98
C ALA A 10 4.77 18.11 -22.14
N LYS A 11 4.26 18.28 -23.37
CA LYS A 11 2.81 18.46 -23.64
C LYS A 11 2.05 17.14 -23.73
N HIS A 12 2.74 16.00 -23.74
CA HIS A 12 2.15 14.65 -23.86
C HIS A 12 2.35 13.78 -22.62
N PHE A 13 3.12 14.24 -21.63
CA PHE A 13 3.24 13.55 -20.36
C PHE A 13 2.12 14.02 -19.43
N ASP A 14 0.91 13.51 -19.67
CA ASP A 14 -0.18 13.63 -18.71
C ASP A 14 0.26 12.94 -17.41
N GLU A 15 0.33 13.72 -16.33
CA GLU A 15 0.77 13.27 -15.01
C GLU A 15 -0.03 12.03 -14.54
N THR A 16 -1.30 11.94 -14.94
CA THR A 16 -2.15 10.78 -14.66
C THR A 16 -1.66 9.54 -15.39
N THR A 17 -1.42 9.66 -16.71
CA THR A 17 -0.86 8.59 -17.54
C THR A 17 0.49 8.09 -17.01
N ALA A 18 1.33 9.00 -16.52
CA ALA A 18 2.61 8.66 -15.90
C ALA A 18 2.43 7.86 -14.60
N LYS A 19 1.56 8.31 -13.70
CA LYS A 19 1.26 7.63 -12.44
C LYS A 19 0.65 6.25 -12.68
N VAL A 20 -0.24 6.11 -13.67
CA VAL A 20 -0.75 4.81 -14.12
C VAL A 20 0.39 3.90 -14.55
N SER A 21 1.25 4.37 -15.47
CA SER A 21 2.36 3.58 -16.00
C SER A 21 3.33 3.12 -14.90
N ILE A 22 3.71 4.02 -13.98
CA ILE A 22 4.59 3.68 -12.86
C ILE A 22 3.92 2.66 -11.94
N THR A 23 2.64 2.86 -11.62
CA THR A 23 1.89 1.95 -10.75
C THR A 23 1.79 0.56 -11.37
N GLU A 24 1.47 0.47 -12.66
CA GLU A 24 1.37 -0.79 -13.40
C GLU A 24 2.71 -1.51 -13.44
N ILE A 25 3.81 -0.81 -13.76
CA ILE A 25 5.15 -1.38 -13.75
C ILE A 25 5.49 -1.90 -12.36
N CYS A 26 5.28 -1.11 -11.31
CA CYS A 26 5.62 -1.50 -9.96
C CYS A 26 4.81 -2.72 -9.48
N LEU A 27 3.50 -2.72 -9.70
CA LEU A 27 2.63 -3.83 -9.30
C LEU A 27 2.92 -5.09 -10.12
N THR A 28 3.06 -4.98 -11.43
CA THR A 28 3.37 -6.12 -12.30
C THR A 28 4.71 -6.73 -11.91
N TYR A 29 5.73 -5.90 -11.69
CA TYR A 29 7.04 -6.37 -11.25
C TYR A 29 6.97 -7.12 -9.92
N LEU A 30 6.30 -6.57 -8.91
CA LEU A 30 6.14 -7.23 -7.61
C LEU A 30 5.34 -8.54 -7.69
N LEU A 31 4.37 -8.61 -8.60
CA LEU A 31 3.57 -9.79 -8.86
C LEU A 31 4.36 -10.91 -9.57
N GLU A 32 5.28 -10.54 -10.46
CA GLU A 32 6.13 -11.44 -11.23
C GLU A 32 7.40 -11.87 -10.49
N LEU A 33 7.75 -11.21 -9.38
CA LEU A 33 8.89 -11.62 -8.55
C LEU A 33 8.74 -13.08 -8.11
N ASP A 34 9.81 -13.84 -8.29
CA ASP A 34 9.87 -15.21 -7.83
C ASP A 34 9.84 -15.24 -6.30
N GLN A 35 8.71 -15.70 -5.77
CA GLN A 35 8.44 -15.76 -4.34
C GLN A 35 9.25 -16.87 -3.62
N SER A 36 10.01 -17.68 -4.37
CA SER A 36 10.91 -18.70 -3.81
C SER A 36 12.30 -18.16 -3.48
N LEU A 37 12.67 -16.98 -3.98
CA LEU A 37 13.96 -16.36 -3.73
C LEU A 37 14.06 -15.78 -2.32
N LEU A 38 15.25 -15.84 -1.73
CA LEU A 38 15.51 -15.16 -0.46
C LEU A 38 15.55 -13.65 -0.70
N VAL A 39 14.99 -12.85 0.22
CA VAL A 39 14.93 -11.39 0.07
C VAL A 39 16.31 -10.74 -0.09
N GLY A 40 17.34 -11.30 0.57
CA GLY A 40 18.72 -10.87 0.38
C GLY A 40 19.25 -11.09 -1.05
N GLU A 41 18.74 -12.08 -1.77
CA GLU A 41 19.04 -12.30 -3.19
C GLU A 41 18.20 -11.37 -4.06
N ILE A 42 16.93 -11.14 -3.68
CA ILE A 42 16.05 -10.21 -4.40
C ILE A 42 16.66 -8.81 -4.41
N ILE A 43 17.07 -8.30 -3.25
CA ILE A 43 17.65 -6.95 -3.14
C ILE A 43 18.94 -6.81 -3.97
N LYS A 44 19.73 -7.88 -4.10
CA LYS A 44 21.00 -7.86 -4.85
C LYS A 44 20.78 -7.97 -6.36
N SER A 45 19.86 -8.83 -6.79
CA SER A 45 19.64 -9.15 -8.21
C SER A 45 18.58 -8.25 -8.87
N PHE A 46 17.68 -7.67 -8.07
CA PHE A 46 16.49 -6.96 -8.53
C PHE A 46 16.38 -5.60 -7.83
N TRP A 47 17.27 -4.67 -8.19
CA TRP A 47 17.36 -3.34 -7.57
C TRP A 47 16.05 -2.53 -7.64
N LEU A 48 15.20 -2.80 -8.64
CA LEU A 48 13.91 -2.14 -8.81
C LEU A 48 12.87 -2.62 -7.77
N ALA A 49 13.04 -3.82 -7.19
CA ALA A 49 12.09 -4.42 -6.25
C ALA A 49 11.84 -3.52 -5.04
N GLY A 50 12.88 -2.94 -4.46
CA GLY A 50 12.77 -2.02 -3.33
C GLY A 50 12.07 -0.71 -3.69
N TYR A 51 12.34 -0.18 -4.89
CA TYR A 51 11.65 1.02 -5.39
C TYR A 51 10.16 0.75 -5.60
N CYS A 52 9.82 -0.33 -6.29
CA CYS A 52 8.43 -0.74 -6.51
C CYS A 52 7.72 -0.94 -5.18
N ALA A 53 8.32 -1.70 -4.26
CA ALA A 53 7.76 -1.98 -2.94
C ALA A 53 7.44 -0.70 -2.15
N ARG A 54 8.31 0.32 -2.23
CA ARG A 54 8.17 1.56 -1.47
C ARG A 54 7.13 2.53 -2.05
N TYR A 55 7.03 2.64 -3.37
CA TYR A 55 6.32 3.76 -3.99
C TYR A 55 5.03 3.39 -4.72
N TRP A 56 4.74 2.11 -4.96
CA TRP A 56 3.56 1.75 -5.76
C TRP A 56 2.25 2.27 -5.14
N MET A 57 2.11 2.23 -3.81
CA MET A 57 0.87 2.63 -3.12
C MET A 57 0.59 4.13 -3.24
N SER A 58 1.63 4.97 -3.16
CA SER A 58 1.47 6.42 -3.23
C SER A 58 1.03 6.88 -4.62
N TYR A 59 1.52 6.22 -5.67
CA TYR A 59 1.05 6.46 -7.03
C TYR A 59 -0.34 5.86 -7.27
N ALA A 60 -0.58 4.63 -6.80
CA ALA A 60 -1.85 3.93 -6.97
C ALA A 60 -3.03 4.70 -6.42
N ALA A 61 -2.89 5.32 -5.23
CA ALA A 61 -3.96 6.09 -4.60
C ALA A 61 -4.47 7.24 -5.48
N ALA A 62 -3.59 7.88 -6.25
CA ALA A 62 -3.96 8.98 -7.13
C ALA A 62 -4.66 8.55 -8.42
N VAL A 63 -4.54 7.27 -8.80
CA VAL A 63 -5.04 6.75 -10.10
C VAL A 63 -5.89 5.49 -9.94
N GLU A 64 -6.39 5.22 -8.74
CA GLU A 64 -7.15 3.99 -8.43
C GLU A 64 -8.52 3.93 -9.13
N SER A 65 -8.96 5.04 -9.75
CA SER A 65 -10.11 5.05 -10.66
C SER A 65 -9.86 4.22 -11.93
N SER A 66 -8.59 3.94 -12.28
CA SER A 66 -8.23 3.04 -13.37
C SER A 66 -8.55 1.59 -13.02
N ASP A 67 -9.34 0.93 -13.87
CA ASP A 67 -9.67 -0.49 -13.72
C ASP A 67 -8.43 -1.39 -13.68
N THR A 68 -7.41 -1.06 -14.47
CA THR A 68 -6.16 -1.82 -14.52
C THR A 68 -5.42 -1.74 -13.19
N VAL A 69 -5.22 -0.52 -12.67
CA VAL A 69 -4.52 -0.30 -11.39
C VAL A 69 -5.28 -0.98 -10.26
N ARG A 70 -6.60 -0.78 -10.19
CA ARG A 70 -7.45 -1.43 -9.19
C ARG A 70 -7.38 -2.96 -9.28
N GLY A 71 -7.43 -3.52 -10.48
CA GLY A 71 -7.31 -4.96 -10.70
C GLY A 71 -5.96 -5.52 -10.25
N LEU A 72 -4.86 -4.83 -10.55
CA LEU A 72 -3.51 -5.21 -10.13
C LEU A 72 -3.34 -5.10 -8.61
N THR A 73 -3.81 -4.02 -7.99
CA THR A 73 -3.79 -3.83 -6.53
C THR A 73 -4.53 -4.95 -5.82
N LEU A 74 -5.72 -5.32 -6.29
CA LEU A 74 -6.49 -6.41 -5.70
C LEU A 74 -5.80 -7.77 -5.91
N LYS A 75 -5.18 -8.00 -7.06
CA LYS A 75 -4.36 -9.21 -7.30
C LYS A 75 -3.19 -9.27 -6.34
N PHE A 76 -2.49 -8.16 -6.14
CA PHE A 76 -1.37 -8.03 -5.21
C PHE A 76 -1.77 -8.45 -3.79
N PHE A 77 -2.90 -7.94 -3.28
CA PHE A 77 -3.41 -8.34 -1.96
C PHE A 77 -3.97 -9.76 -1.88
N SER A 78 -4.28 -10.40 -3.01
CA SER A 78 -4.87 -11.75 -3.05
C SER A 78 -3.84 -12.87 -3.20
N ILE A 79 -2.67 -12.60 -3.80
CA ILE A 79 -1.66 -13.62 -4.09
C ILE A 79 -0.86 -13.95 -2.83
N LYS A 80 -0.92 -15.24 -2.44
CA LYS A 80 -0.18 -15.79 -1.30
C LYS A 80 1.32 -15.73 -1.59
N GLY A 81 2.09 -15.08 -0.71
CA GLY A 81 3.55 -14.93 -0.84
C GLY A 81 4.01 -13.52 -1.23
N CYS A 82 3.30 -12.86 -2.15
CA CYS A 82 3.63 -11.48 -2.58
C CYS A 82 3.57 -10.50 -1.41
N TYR A 83 2.55 -10.66 -0.56
CA TYR A 83 2.33 -9.84 0.62
C TYR A 83 3.46 -9.94 1.69
N PRO A 84 3.90 -11.15 2.12
CA PRO A 84 5.09 -11.30 2.97
C PRO A 84 6.41 -10.81 2.35
N THR A 85 6.65 -11.09 1.06
CA THR A 85 7.88 -10.65 0.37
C THR A 85 7.95 -9.14 0.29
N TRP A 86 6.82 -8.49 0.01
CA TRP A 86 6.71 -7.04 0.01
C TRP A 86 7.08 -6.44 1.36
N LEU A 87 6.53 -6.95 2.47
CA LEU A 87 6.86 -6.48 3.81
C LEU A 87 8.34 -6.64 4.17
N GLN A 88 9.00 -7.68 3.65
CA GLN A 88 10.43 -7.88 3.85
C GLN A 88 11.29 -6.95 2.99
N LEU A 89 10.85 -6.64 1.77
CA LEU A 89 11.52 -5.67 0.89
C LEU A 89 11.40 -4.24 1.42
N TRP A 90 10.20 -3.88 1.88
CA TRP A 90 9.93 -2.59 2.50
C TRP A 90 8.71 -2.70 3.43
N ASN A 91 8.93 -2.44 4.72
CA ASN A 91 7.86 -2.40 5.70
C ASN A 91 7.48 -0.94 6.03
N PRO A 92 6.27 -0.47 5.66
CA PRO A 92 5.82 0.88 6.02
C PRO A 92 5.69 1.08 7.54
N ASP A 93 5.49 -0.01 8.30
CA ASP A 93 5.37 0.02 9.76
C ASP A 93 6.73 0.10 10.48
N SER A 94 7.86 0.02 9.75
CA SER A 94 9.20 -0.02 10.33
C SER A 94 9.70 1.38 10.69
N LEU A 95 9.24 1.93 11.82
CA LEU A 95 9.79 3.15 12.41
C LEU A 95 10.93 2.80 13.40
N SER A 96 12.17 3.04 12.97
CA SER A 96 13.44 3.03 13.72
C SER A 96 13.97 1.67 14.27
N PRO A 97 15.27 1.33 14.08
CA PRO A 97 15.92 0.15 14.69
C PRO A 97 16.04 0.20 16.22
N SER A 98 15.69 1.32 16.86
CA SER A 98 16.02 1.62 18.26
C SER A 98 14.98 1.15 19.28
N VAL A 99 13.86 0.57 18.85
CA VAL A 99 12.85 0.04 19.76
C VAL A 99 12.65 -1.43 19.41
N GLU A 100 13.11 -2.33 20.29
CA GLU A 100 12.74 -3.75 20.24
C GLU A 100 11.25 -3.87 20.49
N LEU A 101 10.47 -3.65 19.43
CA LEU A 101 9.05 -3.89 19.41
C LEU A 101 8.85 -5.35 19.02
N VAL A 102 8.05 -6.04 19.84
CA VAL A 102 7.34 -7.26 19.45
C VAL A 102 6.94 -7.10 17.98
N PRO A 103 7.36 -8.01 17.07
CA PRO A 103 7.15 -7.81 15.65
C PRO A 103 5.69 -7.45 15.43
N PRO A 104 5.39 -6.32 14.74
CA PRO A 104 4.03 -5.87 14.58
C PRO A 104 3.22 -7.04 14.03
N LYS A 105 2.14 -7.38 14.72
CA LYS A 105 1.24 -8.45 14.28
C LYS A 105 0.90 -8.16 12.81
N THR A 106 1.24 -9.09 11.93
CA THR A 106 1.07 -8.95 10.48
C THR A 106 -0.31 -8.36 10.20
N ALA A 107 -0.34 -7.16 9.61
CA ALA A 107 -1.60 -6.45 9.42
C ALA A 107 -2.42 -7.09 8.28
N SER A 108 -3.68 -6.70 8.13
CA SER A 108 -4.52 -7.23 7.06
C SER A 108 -4.26 -6.50 5.73
N ALA A 109 -4.68 -7.09 4.61
CA ALA A 109 -4.73 -6.36 3.33
C ALA A 109 -5.56 -5.06 3.45
N LEU A 110 -6.67 -5.13 4.21
CA LEU A 110 -7.49 -3.96 4.52
C LEU A 110 -6.68 -2.87 5.23
N TYR A 111 -5.84 -3.23 6.21
CA TYR A 111 -4.97 -2.28 6.90
C TYR A 111 -4.05 -1.51 5.94
N TYR A 112 -3.31 -2.21 5.07
CA TYR A 112 -2.39 -1.54 4.15
C TYR A 112 -3.14 -0.77 3.06
N ALA A 113 -4.24 -1.32 2.53
CA ALA A 113 -5.09 -0.57 1.59
C ALA A 113 -5.60 0.73 2.23
N SER A 114 -5.97 0.70 3.51
CA SER A 114 -6.38 1.88 4.26
C SER A 114 -5.23 2.84 4.55
N LEU A 115 -4.05 2.33 4.89
CA LEU A 115 -2.83 3.12 5.07
C LEU A 115 -2.43 3.86 3.80
N GLY A 116 -2.58 3.24 2.63
CA GLY A 116 -2.26 3.86 1.34
C GLY A 116 -3.40 4.68 0.73
N GLY A 117 -4.55 4.80 1.38
CA GLY A 117 -5.69 5.56 0.84
C GLY A 117 -6.32 4.94 -0.41
N LEU A 118 -6.20 3.62 -0.57
CA LEU A 118 -6.72 2.86 -1.72
C LEU A 118 -8.24 2.61 -1.57
N PHE A 119 -9.02 3.69 -1.67
CA PHE A 119 -10.46 3.73 -1.43
C PHE A 119 -11.25 2.62 -2.12
N TYR A 120 -11.05 2.39 -3.42
CA TYR A 120 -11.82 1.37 -4.16
C TYR A 120 -11.39 -0.05 -3.77
N SER A 121 -10.12 -0.26 -3.47
CA SER A 121 -9.62 -1.53 -2.96
C SER A 121 -10.15 -1.81 -1.56
N VAL A 122 -10.19 -0.81 -0.67
CA VAL A 122 -10.81 -0.91 0.67
C VAL A 122 -12.27 -1.32 0.53
N GLN A 123 -13.03 -0.65 -0.34
CA GLN A 123 -14.42 -0.99 -0.61
C GLN A 123 -14.56 -2.46 -1.03
N THR A 124 -13.77 -2.88 -2.02
CA THR A 124 -13.83 -4.24 -2.57
C THR A 124 -13.41 -5.30 -1.54
N LEU A 125 -12.40 -5.01 -0.73
CA LEU A 125 -11.95 -5.93 0.32
C LEU A 125 -13.04 -6.12 1.39
N LEU A 126 -13.71 -5.05 1.81
CA LEU A 126 -14.83 -5.12 2.74
C LEU A 126 -16.02 -5.87 2.14
N ASP A 127 -16.34 -5.64 0.86
CA ASP A 127 -17.40 -6.35 0.15
C ASP A 127 -17.09 -7.86 0.02
N ARG A 128 -15.80 -8.24 0.01
CA ARG A 128 -15.31 -9.63 0.08
C ARG A 128 -15.21 -10.19 1.50
N GLY A 129 -15.73 -9.48 2.51
CA GLY A 129 -15.78 -9.96 3.88
C GLY A 129 -14.49 -9.74 4.70
N ALA A 130 -13.63 -8.79 4.30
CA ALA A 130 -12.53 -8.38 5.16
C ALA A 130 -13.03 -7.93 6.53
N ILE A 131 -12.37 -8.37 7.60
CA ILE A 131 -12.75 -8.05 8.98
C ILE A 131 -12.40 -6.57 9.24
N VAL A 132 -13.41 -5.71 9.29
CA VAL A 132 -13.24 -4.24 9.44
C VAL A 132 -12.40 -3.84 10.66
N ASN A 133 -12.61 -4.53 11.78
CA ASN A 133 -11.91 -4.29 13.05
C ASN A 133 -10.71 -5.23 13.27
N ALA A 134 -10.13 -5.78 12.20
CA ALA A 134 -8.92 -6.60 12.29
C ALA A 134 -7.78 -5.80 12.93
N LYS A 135 -7.20 -6.34 14.01
CA LYS A 135 -6.05 -5.75 14.69
C LYS A 135 -4.74 -6.18 14.05
N GLY A 136 -3.86 -5.22 13.78
CA GLY A 136 -2.52 -5.45 13.24
C GLY A 136 -1.87 -4.16 12.74
N GLY A 137 -0.60 -4.27 12.38
CA GLY A 137 0.21 -3.13 11.93
C GLY A 137 0.53 -2.14 13.05
N TYR A 138 1.29 -1.10 12.71
CA TYR A 138 1.81 -0.14 13.68
C TYR A 138 0.72 0.74 14.31
N TYR A 139 -0.22 1.20 13.48
CA TYR A 139 -1.37 2.01 13.89
C TYR A 139 -2.47 1.21 14.60
N GLY A 140 -2.43 -0.13 14.53
CA GLY A 140 -3.32 -1.00 15.30
C GLY A 140 -4.53 -1.55 14.56
N ASN A 141 -5.16 -0.78 13.69
CA ASN A 141 -6.23 -1.24 12.79
C ASN A 141 -6.35 -0.35 11.54
N ALA A 142 -7.20 -0.75 10.59
CA ALA A 142 -7.38 -0.06 9.31
C ALA A 142 -7.90 1.38 9.45
N LEU A 143 -8.82 1.62 10.38
CA LEU A 143 -9.36 2.96 10.66
C LEU A 143 -8.26 3.89 11.19
N GLN A 144 -7.47 3.41 12.15
CA GLN A 144 -6.38 4.18 12.73
C GLN A 144 -5.28 4.49 11.70
N ALA A 145 -4.97 3.55 10.79
CA ALA A 145 -4.03 3.78 9.71
C ALA A 145 -4.52 4.85 8.72
N ALA A 146 -5.78 4.75 8.25
CA ALA A 146 -6.35 5.75 7.34
C ALA A 146 -6.43 7.14 7.99
N SER A 147 -6.77 7.22 9.28
CA SER A 147 -6.81 8.47 10.03
C SER A 147 -5.43 9.10 10.18
N ALA A 148 -4.40 8.30 10.49
CA ALA A 148 -3.03 8.79 10.67
C ALA A 148 -2.46 9.40 9.37
N GLU A 149 -2.77 8.81 8.22
CA GLU A 149 -2.34 9.30 6.90
C GLU A 149 -3.32 10.33 6.29
N GLY A 150 -4.41 10.68 6.99
CA GLY A 150 -5.34 11.73 6.58
C GLY A 150 -6.29 11.35 5.44
N HIS A 151 -6.53 10.06 5.19
CA HIS A 151 -7.41 9.55 4.14
C HIS A 151 -8.89 9.61 4.54
N LYS A 152 -9.47 10.82 4.55
CA LYS A 152 -10.82 11.13 5.08
C LYS A 152 -11.93 10.28 4.46
N GLU A 153 -11.89 10.05 3.15
CA GLU A 153 -12.88 9.29 2.40
C GLU A 153 -12.84 7.81 2.82
N THR A 154 -11.64 7.27 3.00
CA THR A 154 -11.41 5.91 3.50
C THR A 154 -11.85 5.78 4.96
N VAL A 155 -11.55 6.78 5.81
CA VAL A 155 -12.03 6.84 7.20
C VAL A 155 -13.55 6.78 7.24
N LYS A 156 -14.22 7.63 6.46
CA LYS A 156 -15.68 7.66 6.38
C LYS A 156 -16.23 6.30 5.94
N MET A 157 -15.66 5.70 4.89
CA MET A 157 -16.08 4.38 4.42
C MET A 157 -15.93 3.31 5.50
N LEU A 158 -14.82 3.28 6.23
CA LEU A 158 -14.60 2.30 7.30
C LEU A 158 -15.62 2.47 8.43
N LEU A 159 -15.92 3.72 8.82
CA LEU A 159 -16.95 4.02 9.83
C LEU A 159 -18.34 3.59 9.36
N ASP A 160 -18.71 3.89 8.11
CA ASP A 160 -19.98 3.46 7.50
C ASP A 160 -20.10 1.92 7.46
N ARG A 161 -18.97 1.22 7.47
CA ARG A 161 -18.87 -0.25 7.49
C ARG A 161 -18.68 -0.83 8.90
N GLY A 162 -18.88 -0.02 9.95
CA GLY A 162 -18.89 -0.46 11.34
C GLY A 162 -17.52 -0.57 12.01
N ALA A 163 -16.52 0.19 11.52
CA ALA A 163 -15.25 0.31 12.23
C ALA A 163 -15.45 0.95 13.62
N ASP A 164 -14.84 0.34 14.63
CA ASP A 164 -14.93 0.82 16.01
C ASP A 164 -13.99 2.03 16.22
N ILE A 165 -14.59 3.21 16.38
CA ILE A 165 -13.87 4.46 16.66
C ILE A 165 -13.07 4.41 17.97
N ASN A 166 -13.50 3.59 18.93
CA ASN A 166 -12.86 3.43 20.23
C ASN A 166 -11.92 2.22 20.27
N ALA A 167 -11.67 1.59 19.12
CA ALA A 167 -10.82 0.42 19.06
C ALA A 167 -9.44 0.73 19.64
N LYS A 168 -9.10 0.06 20.74
CA LYS A 168 -7.76 0.12 21.33
C LYS A 168 -6.82 -0.74 20.49
N GLY A 169 -5.94 -0.07 19.75
CA GLY A 169 -4.86 -0.65 18.93
C GLY A 169 -3.82 0.42 18.61
N GLY A 170 -2.56 0.00 18.38
CA GLY A 170 -1.47 0.88 17.97
C GLY A 170 -0.79 1.69 19.09
N HIS A 171 0.43 2.14 18.83
CA HIS A 171 1.24 2.91 19.79
C HIS A 171 0.67 4.30 20.12
N TYR A 172 -0.22 4.82 19.27
CA TYR A 172 -0.87 6.12 19.42
C TYR A 172 -2.33 5.95 19.86
N SER A 173 -2.52 5.43 21.08
CA SER A 173 -3.82 5.08 21.64
C SER A 173 -4.73 6.30 21.91
N ASN A 174 -5.28 6.92 20.85
CA ASN A 174 -6.56 7.62 20.74
C ASN A 174 -6.62 8.35 19.38
N ALA A 175 -7.60 8.01 18.54
CA ALA A 175 -7.87 8.68 17.27
C ALA A 175 -8.77 9.92 17.44
N LEU A 176 -8.58 10.69 18.54
CA LEU A 176 -9.45 11.81 18.90
C LEU A 176 -8.83 13.16 18.54
#